data_AF-A0A519FG41-F1
#
_entry.id   AF-A0A519FG41-F1
#
_cell.length_a   1.000
_cell.length_b   1.000
_cell.length_c   1.000
_cell.angle_alpha   90.00
_cell.angle_beta   90.00
_cell.angle_gamma   90.00
#
_symmetry.space_group_name_H-M   'P 1'
#
loop_
_entity.id
_entity.type
_entity.pdbx_description
1 polymer ?
#
loop_
_entity_poly.entity_id
_entity_poly.type
_entity_poly.pdbx_seq_one_letter_code
_entity_poly.pdbx_strand_id
1 'polypeptide(L)' 'RVEYVPITDKQALEAFQLCCELEGIIPALESSHALAALPELTKTLDDDKLLVVNVSGRGDKDIFTVAEALGAKL' A
#
# COMPACT_ATOMS: atom_id res chain seq x y z
N ARG A 1 -14.82 -16.08 8.59
CA ARG A 1 -14.34 -15.28 9.76
C ARG A 1 -13.48 -14.15 9.21
N VAL A 2 -13.40 -13.00 9.88
CA VAL A 2 -12.59 -11.85 9.44
C VAL A 2 -11.46 -11.65 10.44
N GLU A 3 -10.28 -11.27 9.94
CA GLU A 3 -9.12 -10.85 10.74
C GLU A 3 -8.81 -9.39 10.42
N TYR A 4 -8.44 -8.63 11.45
CA TYR A 4 -8.12 -7.22 11.34
C TYR A 4 -6.67 -7.01 11.76
N VAL A 5 -5.88 -6.38 10.89
CA VAL A 5 -4.46 -6.14 11.11
C VAL A 5 -4.21 -4.63 11.06
N PRO A 6 -3.57 -4.04 12.08
CA PRO A 6 -3.22 -2.63 12.05
C PRO A 6 -1.99 -2.39 11.17
N ILE A 7 -1.98 -1.27 10.46
CA ILE A 7 -0.86 -0.80 9.65
C ILE A 7 -0.59 0.66 10.03
N THR A 8 0.68 1.01 10.19
CA THR A 8 1.12 2.37 10.51
C THR A 8 1.27 3.22 9.26
N ASP A 9 1.20 4.55 9.42
CA ASP A 9 1.40 5.50 8.31
C ASP A 9 2.72 5.28 7.57
N LYS A 10 3.79 4.94 8.30
CA LYS A 10 5.10 4.63 7.72
C LYS A 10 5.03 3.41 6.80
N GLN A 11 4.40 2.33 7.26
CA GLN A 11 4.25 1.11 6.47
C GLN A 11 3.38 1.35 5.24
N ALA A 12 2.30 2.11 5.38
CA ALA A 12 1.45 2.49 4.25
C ALA A 12 2.22 3.35 3.24
N LEU A 13 3.07 4.27 3.68
CA LEU A 13 3.89 5.13 2.82
C LEU A 13 4.99 4.34 2.09
N GLU A 14 5.58 3.34 2.75
CA GLU A 14 6.52 2.40 2.12
C GLU A 14 5.82 1.57 1.03
N ALA A 15 4.63 1.03 1.32
CA ALA A 15 3.85 0.26 0.35
C ALA A 15 3.34 1.10 -0.81
N PHE A 16 2.97 2.36 -0.55
CA PHE A 16 2.61 3.33 -1.58
C PHE A 16 3.76 3.49 -2.60
N GLN A 17 4.98 3.75 -2.11
CA GLN A 17 6.15 3.95 -2.96
C GLN A 17 6.48 2.69 -3.76
N LEU A 18 6.41 1.52 -3.11
CA LEU A 18 6.68 0.25 -3.76
C LEU A 18 5.69 -0.04 -4.89
N CYS A 19 4.39 0.23 -4.68
CA CYS A 19 3.37 0.07 -5.72
C CYS A 19 3.60 1.03 -6.91
N CYS A 20 4.01 2.26 -6.63
CA CYS A 20 4.37 3.22 -7.67
C CYS A 20 5.58 2.74 -8.48
N GLU A 21 6.62 2.23 -7.82
CA GLU A 21 7.86 1.80 -8.46
C GLU A 21 7.70 0.50 -9.27
N LEU A 22 7.00 -0.49 -8.73
CA LEU A 22 6.88 -1.80 -9.37
C LEU A 22 5.78 -1.85 -10.42
N GLU A 23 4.63 -1.23 -10.15
CA GLU A 23 3.42 -1.39 -10.98
C GLU A 23 3.05 -0.13 -11.75
N GLY A 24 3.69 1.02 -11.45
CA GLY A 24 3.31 2.31 -12.06
C GLY A 24 1.92 2.79 -11.65
N ILE A 25 1.37 2.25 -10.56
CA ILE A 25 0.07 2.61 -10.01
C ILE A 25 0.31 3.55 -8.83
N ILE A 26 -0.42 4.67 -8.79
CA ILE A 26 -0.42 5.58 -7.65
C ILE A 26 -1.67 5.27 -6.80
N PRO A 27 -1.57 4.40 -5.78
CA PRO A 27 -2.73 4.03 -4.97
C PRO A 27 -3.13 5.17 -4.03
N ALA A 28 -4.41 5.22 -3.63
CA ALA A 28 -4.80 6.05 -2.49
C ALA A 28 -4.09 5.60 -1.21
N LEU A 29 -3.83 6.50 -0.26
CA LEU A 29 -3.16 6.15 1.00
C LEU A 29 -3.93 5.09 1.79
N GLU A 30 -5.26 5.08 1.73
CA GLU A 30 -6.09 4.04 2.35
C GLU A 30 -5.89 2.68 1.69
N SER A 31 -5.69 2.64 0.37
CA SER A 31 -5.39 1.39 -0.35
C SER A 31 -4.00 0.87 -0.02
N SER A 32 -3.04 1.77 0.21
CA SER A 32 -1.68 1.39 0.59
C SER A 32 -1.60 0.66 1.93
N HIS A 33 -2.58 0.85 2.83
CA HIS A 33 -2.67 0.04 4.05
C HIS A 33 -2.90 -1.43 3.74
N ALA A 34 -3.76 -1.76 2.77
CA ALA A 34 -3.99 -3.15 2.37
C ALA A 34 -2.73 -3.75 1.72
N LEU A 35 -2.01 -2.98 0.90
CA LEU A 35 -0.76 -3.41 0.26
C LEU A 35 0.35 -3.65 1.30
N ALA A 36 0.45 -2.82 2.33
CA ALA A 36 1.45 -2.95 3.39
C ALA A 36 1.30 -4.23 4.23
N ALA A 37 0.12 -4.84 4.26
CA ALA A 37 -0.10 -6.10 4.97
C ALA A 37 0.43 -7.32 4.18
N LEU A 38 0.60 -7.20 2.86
CA LEU A 38 0.92 -8.33 1.99
C LEU A 38 2.25 -9.02 2.34
N PRO A 39 3.37 -8.32 2.60
CA PRO A 39 4.64 -8.99 2.84
C PRO A 39 4.65 -9.92 4.06
N GLU A 40 3.88 -9.62 5.10
CA GLU A 40 3.75 -10.51 6.25
C GLU A 40 2.71 -11.62 5.99
N LEU A 41 1.61 -11.30 5.31
CA LEU A 41 0.59 -12.28 4.96
C LEU A 41 1.15 -13.37 4.04
N THR A 42 1.89 -13.00 2.99
CA THR A 42 2.38 -13.94 1.98
C THR A 42 3.43 -14.91 2.51
N LYS A 43 4.17 -14.57 3.57
CA LYS A 43 5.10 -15.51 4.25
C LYS A 43 4.40 -16.76 4.80
N THR A 44 3.08 -16.70 5.00
CA THR A 44 2.27 -17.80 5.54
C THR A 44 1.54 -18.59 4.45
N LEU A 45 1.69 -18.21 3.19
CA LEU A 45 0.98 -18.78 2.05
C LEU A 45 1.96 -19.55 1.16
N ASP A 46 1.45 -20.60 0.51
CA ASP A 46 2.16 -21.28 -0.57
C ASP A 46 2.19 -20.39 -1.83
N ASP A 47 3.21 -20.55 -2.66
CA ASP A 47 3.42 -19.77 -3.89
C ASP A 47 2.30 -19.91 -4.94
N ASP A 48 1.45 -20.94 -4.84
CA ASP A 48 0.35 -21.21 -5.76
C ASP A 48 -0.96 -20.46 -5.39
N LYS A 49 -0.97 -19.75 -4.26
CA LYS A 49 -2.17 -19.06 -3.76
C LYS A 49 -2.37 -17.73 -4.48
N LEU A 50 -3.63 -17.48 -4.83
CA LEU A 50 -4.06 -16.21 -5.42
C LEU A 50 -4.65 -15.29 -4.35
N LEU A 51 -4.20 -14.04 -4.34
CA LEU A 51 -4.70 -12.98 -3.47
C LEU A 51 -5.42 -11.92 -4.30
N VAL A 52 -6.55 -11.45 -3.80
CA VAL A 52 -7.26 -10.31 -4.37
C VAL A 52 -7.20 -9.17 -3.37
N VAL A 53 -6.68 -8.03 -3.82
CA VAL A 53 -6.58 -6.81 -3.02
C VAL A 53 -7.49 -5.77 -3.61
N ASN A 54 -8.32 -5.16 -2.76
CA ASN A 54 -9.16 -4.04 -3.18
C ASN A 54 -8.34 -2.74 -3.16
N VAL A 55 -8.08 -2.18 -4.34
CA VAL A 55 -7.54 -0.82 -4.49
C VAL A 55 -8.73 0.13 -4.56
N SER A 56 -9.13 0.65 -3.40
CA SER A 56 -10.36 1.42 -3.21
C SER A 56 -10.35 2.79 -3.90
N GLY A 57 -9.17 3.32 -4.24
CA GLY A 57 -9.03 4.63 -4.84
C GLY A 57 -7.64 4.90 -5.42
N ARG A 58 -7.54 6.04 -6.13
CA ARG A 58 -6.31 6.55 -6.72
C ARG A 58 -5.70 7.67 -5.86
N GLY A 59 -4.38 7.77 -5.86
CA GLY A 59 -3.62 8.68 -5.00
C GLY A 59 -3.42 10.11 -5.53
N ASP A 60 -4.08 10.51 -6.63
CA ASP A 60 -3.94 11.88 -7.18
C ASP A 60 -4.21 12.97 -6.13
N LYS A 61 -5.16 12.73 -5.22
CA LYS A 61 -5.51 13.69 -4.16
C LYS A 61 -4.47 13.74 -3.04
N ASP A 62 -3.73 12.65 -2.86
CA ASP A 62 -2.80 12.46 -1.74
C ASP A 62 -1.39 12.91 -2.10
N ILE A 63 -1.14 13.30 -3.35
CA ILE A 63 0.22 13.50 -3.87
C ILE A 63 0.99 14.59 -3.12
N PHE A 64 0.31 15.66 -2.69
CA PHE A 64 0.95 16.73 -1.90
C PHE A 64 1.27 16.27 -0.48
N THR A 65 0.35 15.56 0.16
CA THR A 65 0.55 14.97 1.50
C THR A 65 1.70 13.99 1.50
N VAL A 66 1.76 13.11 0.49
CA VAL A 66 2.82 12.13 0.31
C VAL A 66 4.16 12.83 0.04
N ALA A 67 4.19 13.83 -0.84
CA ALA A 67 5.41 14.55 -1.12
C ALA A 67 5.96 15.27 0.12
N GLU A 68 5.10 15.90 0.91
CA GLU A 68 5.48 16.51 2.19
C GLU A 68 6.03 15.45 3.16
N ALA A 69 5.35 14.32 3.32
CA ALA A 69 5.78 13.22 4.19
C ALA A 69 7.13 12.61 3.76
N LEU A 70 7.42 12.60 2.45
CA LEU A 70 8.67 12.10 1.87
C LEU A 70 9.77 13.18 1.79
N GLY A 71 9.48 14.43 2.14
CA GLY A 71 10.40 15.55 1.95
C GLY A 71 10.74 15.83 0.48
N ALA A 72 9.88 15.37 -0.45
CA ALA A 72 10.03 15.63 -1.86
C ALA A 72 9.57 17.05 -2.21
N LYS A 73 10.33 17.74 -3.06
CA LYS A 73 9.87 18.99 -3.68
C LYS A 73 9.16 18.65 -4.98
N LEU A 74 7.86 18.91 -5.02
CA LEU A 74 7.04 18.88 -6.24
C LEU A 74 7.21 20.17 -7.05
#